data_AF-G5LXW7-F1
#
_entry.id   AF-G5LXW7-F1
#
_cell.length_a   1.000
_cell.length_b   1.000
_cell.length_c   1.000
_cell.angle_alpha   90.00
_cell.angle_beta   90.00
_cell.angle_gamma   90.00
#
_symmetry.space_group_name_H-M   'P 1'
#
loop_
_entity.id
_entity.type
_entity.pdbx_description
1 polymer ?
#
loop_
_entity_poly.entity_id
_entity_poly.type
_entity_poly.pdbx_seq_one_letter_code
_entity_poly.pdbx_strand_id
1 'polypeptide(L)'
;MLLLAGIVVGPMIAGHQGYVLIQTDTYNIETSVTGLAIILIVAMVVLFAIEWLLRRLFRTGAHTRGWFAGRKRRRARKQTEQALLKLAEGDYQQVEKLMSKNADHAEQPVVNYLLAAEAAQQRGDEARANQHLERAAELAGNDTIPVEITRVRLQLARNENHAARHGVDKLLEVTPRHPEVLRLAEQAYIRTSAWSSLLDIIPSMAKAHVGDEAHRAMLEQQAWIGLMDQARFFGNQGER
;
A
#
# COMPACT_ATOMS: atom_id res chain seq x y z
N MET A 1 29.02 38.31 27.16
CA MET A 1 28.59 39.60 27.74
C MET A 1 29.72 40.64 27.79
N LEU A 2 30.96 40.29 28.17
CA LEU A 2 32.10 41.24 28.16
C LEU A 2 32.44 41.83 26.77
N LEU A 3 32.29 41.03 25.70
CA LEU A 3 32.55 41.47 24.31
C LEU A 3 31.51 42.49 23.80
N LEU A 4 30.26 42.42 24.26
CA LEU A 4 29.21 43.36 23.86
C LEU A 4 29.41 44.73 24.51
N ALA A 5 29.93 44.78 25.74
CA ALA A 5 30.26 46.02 26.43
C ALA A 5 31.42 46.78 25.75
N GLY A 6 32.44 46.07 25.25
CA GLY A 6 33.57 46.68 24.53
C GLY A 6 33.18 47.34 23.21
N ILE A 7 32.21 46.76 22.48
CA ILE A 7 31.71 47.30 21.20
C ILE A 7 30.90 48.58 21.42
N VAL A 8 30.20 48.71 22.55
CA VAL A 8 29.38 49.89 22.88
C VAL A 8 30.22 51.00 23.52
N VAL A 9 31.19 50.66 24.38
CA VAL A 9 31.97 51.63 25.16
C VAL A 9 33.21 52.13 24.40
N GLY A 10 33.84 51.29 23.57
CA GLY A 10 35.04 51.66 22.81
C GLY A 10 34.88 52.92 21.93
N PRO A 11 33.76 53.09 21.19
CA PRO A 11 33.53 54.26 20.35
C PRO A 11 33.28 55.56 21.13
N MET A 12 32.85 55.48 22.40
CA MET A 12 32.61 56.65 23.25
C MET A 12 33.90 57.32 23.72
N ILE A 13 35.04 56.61 23.65
CA ILE A 13 36.34 57.07 24.14
C ILE A 13 37.23 57.60 23.00
N ALA A 14 36.97 57.23 21.74
CA ALA A 14 37.75 57.65 20.57
C ALA A 14 37.12 58.88 19.89
N GLY A 15 37.51 60.07 20.35
CA GLY A 15 36.89 61.35 19.98
C GLY A 15 37.20 61.91 18.58
N HIS A 16 36.78 61.25 17.48
CA HIS A 16 36.74 61.90 16.15
C HIS A 16 35.48 61.62 15.30
N GLN A 17 35.12 62.66 14.56
CA GLN A 17 33.83 63.07 14.01
C GLN A 17 33.61 62.51 12.59
N GLY A 18 33.15 61.26 12.50
CA GLY A 18 32.50 60.75 11.28
C GLY A 18 31.00 60.81 11.48
N TYR A 19 30.29 61.55 10.64
CA TYR A 19 28.83 61.70 10.73
C TYR A 19 28.19 61.28 9.41
N VAL A 20 27.08 60.53 9.49
CA VAL A 20 26.32 60.07 8.34
C VAL A 20 24.99 60.83 8.33
N LEU A 21 24.84 61.72 7.35
CA LEU A 21 23.58 62.37 7.05
C LEU A 21 22.78 61.47 6.11
N ILE A 22 21.62 61.00 6.55
CA ILE A 22 20.65 60.36 5.67
C ILE A 22 19.55 61.40 5.42
N GLN A 23 19.58 62.01 4.23
CA GLN A 23 18.63 63.03 3.81
C GLN A 23 17.55 62.40 2.95
N THR A 24 16.31 62.45 3.44
CA THR A 24 15.09 62.09 2.68
C THR A 24 14.25 63.35 2.51
N ASP A 25 13.40 63.45 1.48
CA ASP A 25 12.60 64.65 1.15
C ASP A 25 11.75 65.21 2.31
N THR A 26 11.52 64.43 3.38
CA THR A 26 10.71 64.82 4.54
C THR A 26 11.41 64.70 5.89
N TYR A 27 12.60 64.08 5.98
CA TYR A 27 13.30 63.89 7.25
C TYR A 27 14.82 63.85 7.09
N ASN A 28 15.52 64.60 7.94
CA ASN A 28 16.97 64.54 8.10
C ASN A 28 17.27 63.75 9.37
N ILE A 29 17.82 62.55 9.22
CA ILE A 29 18.22 61.73 10.36
C ILE A 29 19.72 61.88 10.53
N GLU A 30 20.10 62.41 11.69
CA GLU A 30 21.47 62.71 12.04
C GLU A 30 22.07 61.61 12.94
N THR A 31 22.97 60.77 12.39
CA THR A 31 23.66 59.72 13.16
C THR A 31 25.17 59.76 13.02
N SER A 32 25.90 59.45 14.11
CA SER A 32 27.34 59.22 14.01
C SER A 32 27.64 57.94 13.24
N VAL A 33 28.77 57.90 12.53
CA VAL A 33 29.27 56.69 11.83
C VAL A 33 29.36 55.50 12.80
N THR A 34 29.71 55.77 14.05
CA THR A 34 29.76 54.77 15.13
C THR A 34 28.37 54.24 15.50
N GLY A 35 27.35 55.11 15.55
CA GLY A 35 25.96 54.73 15.78
C GLY A 35 25.42 53.86 14.65
N LEU A 36 25.69 54.22 13.40
CA LEU A 36 25.31 53.40 12.24
C LEU A 36 25.97 52.02 12.27
N ALA A 37 27.27 51.96 12.60
CA ALA A 37 27.99 50.69 12.74
C ALA A 37 27.41 49.80 13.84
N ILE A 38 27.05 50.37 15.00
CA ILE A 38 26.39 49.64 16.09
C ILE A 38 25.04 49.10 15.63
N ILE A 39 24.22 49.90 14.95
CA ILE A 39 22.91 49.49 14.44
C ILE A 39 23.06 48.33 13.44
N LEU A 40 24.04 48.39 12.53
CA LEU A 40 24.33 47.31 11.57
C LEU A 40 24.74 46.02 12.27
N ILE A 41 25.61 46.10 13.29
CA ILE A 41 26.04 44.94 14.08
C ILE A 41 24.84 44.32 14.82
N VAL A 42 24.00 45.15 15.45
CA VAL A 42 22.80 44.68 16.16
C VAL A 42 21.82 44.04 15.17
N ALA A 43 21.56 44.68 14.04
CA ALA A 43 20.68 44.14 12.99
C ALA A 43 21.19 42.78 12.49
N MET A 44 22.50 42.64 12.27
CA MET A 44 23.11 41.38 11.85
C MET A 44 22.93 40.27 12.92
N VAL A 45 23.16 40.59 14.19
CA VAL A 45 22.96 39.64 15.31
C VAL A 45 21.50 39.20 15.40
N VAL A 46 20.54 40.13 15.26
CA VAL A 46 19.11 39.83 15.26
C VAL A 46 18.74 38.92 14.08
N LEU A 47 19.25 39.20 12.88
CA LEU A 47 18.99 38.41 11.68
C LEU A 47 19.53 36.98 11.83
N PHE A 48 20.75 36.81 12.35
CA PHE A 48 21.30 35.49 12.69
C PHE A 48 20.51 34.76 13.77
N ALA A 49 20.03 35.48 14.80
CA ALA A 49 19.21 34.89 15.85
C ALA A 49 17.86 34.38 15.32
N ILE A 50 17.22 35.16 14.43
CA ILE A 50 15.99 34.77 13.75
C ILE A 50 16.24 33.54 12.86
N GLU A 51 17.31 33.54 12.06
CA GLU A 51 17.67 32.42 11.19
C GLU A 51 17.97 31.14 12.02
N TRP A 52 18.67 31.28 13.15
CA TRP A 52 18.92 30.18 14.08
C TRP A 52 17.62 29.64 14.70
N LEU A 53 16.73 30.53 15.13
CA LEU A 53 15.44 30.16 15.73
C LEU A 53 14.53 29.45 14.73
N LEU A 54 14.43 29.97 13.50
CA LEU A 54 13.70 29.34 12.41
C LEU A 54 14.28 27.97 12.08
N ARG A 55 15.61 27.85 11.90
CA ARG A 55 16.27 26.55 11.68
C ARG A 55 16.00 25.57 12.82
N ARG A 56 16.02 26.03 14.07
CA ARG A 56 15.74 25.19 15.25
C ARG A 56 14.30 24.69 15.28
N LEU A 57 13.33 25.55 14.97
CA LEU A 57 11.91 25.20 14.91
C LEU A 57 11.62 24.21 13.76
N PHE A 58 12.14 24.47 12.56
CA PHE A 58 11.93 23.58 11.40
C PHE A 58 12.65 22.24 11.54
N ARG A 59 13.87 22.20 12.11
CA ARG A 59 14.61 20.95 12.33
C ARG A 59 14.00 20.08 13.43
N THR A 60 13.26 20.68 14.37
CA THR A 60 12.49 19.96 15.41
C THR A 60 11.10 19.55 14.90
N GLY A 61 10.48 20.37 14.04
CA GLY A 61 9.20 20.08 13.39
C GLY A 61 9.24 18.91 12.40
N ALA A 62 10.40 18.64 11.79
CA ALA A 62 10.60 17.45 10.95
C ALA A 62 10.55 16.14 11.78
N HIS A 63 11.04 16.15 13.02
CA HIS A 63 10.98 14.99 13.91
C HIS A 63 9.56 14.70 14.44
N THR A 64 8.72 15.72 14.63
CA THR A 64 7.34 15.52 15.10
C THR A 64 6.42 15.00 13.98
N ARG A 65 6.57 15.42 12.72
CA ARG A 65 5.83 14.83 11.59
C ARG A 65 6.09 13.32 11.42
N GLY A 66 7.34 12.89 11.58
CA GLY A 66 7.71 11.47 11.60
C GLY A 66 7.15 10.70 12.82
N TRP A 67 7.06 11.34 13.99
CA TRP A 67 6.51 10.74 15.20
C TRP A 67 4.98 10.50 15.14
N PHE A 68 4.22 11.39 14.49
CA PHE A 68 2.78 11.17 14.26
C PHE A 68 2.52 10.07 13.21
N ALA A 69 3.29 10.05 12.11
CA ALA A 69 3.20 8.97 11.12
C ALA A 69 3.60 7.60 11.71
N GLY A 70 4.66 7.57 12.52
CA GLY A 70 5.12 6.36 13.21
C GLY A 70 4.10 5.80 14.21
N ARG A 71 3.34 6.66 14.91
CA ARG A 71 2.26 6.21 15.80
C ARG A 71 1.10 5.56 15.06
N LYS A 72 0.70 6.12 13.91
CA LYS A 72 -0.36 5.53 13.06
C LYS A 72 0.05 4.15 12.53
N ARG A 73 1.29 4.01 12.03
CA ARG A 73 1.83 2.72 11.55
C ARG A 73 1.89 1.67 12.65
N ARG A 74 2.38 2.03 13.84
CA ARG A 74 2.39 1.13 15.02
C ARG A 74 0.98 0.68 15.42
N ARG A 75 -0.01 1.57 15.32
CA ARG A 75 -1.41 1.24 15.62
C ARG A 75 -1.99 0.28 14.58
N ALA A 76 -1.77 0.55 13.29
CA ALA A 76 -2.21 -0.34 12.21
C ALA A 76 -1.60 -1.74 12.36
N ARG A 77 -0.30 -1.83 12.68
CA ARG A 77 0.36 -3.11 12.94
C ARG A 77 -0.28 -3.89 14.10
N LYS A 78 -0.54 -3.24 15.24
CA LYS A 78 -1.24 -3.89 16.37
C LYS A 78 -2.62 -4.39 15.98
N GLN A 79 -3.34 -3.66 15.11
CA GLN A 79 -4.65 -4.10 14.63
C GLN A 79 -4.55 -5.29 13.69
N THR A 80 -3.56 -5.33 12.80
CA THR A 80 -3.30 -6.51 11.96
C THR A 80 -2.95 -7.71 12.84
N GLU A 81 -2.08 -7.57 13.85
CA GLU A 81 -1.75 -8.65 14.79
C GLU A 81 -3.00 -9.19 15.51
N GLN A 82 -3.88 -8.30 16.00
CA GLN A 82 -5.15 -8.69 16.60
C GLN A 82 -6.12 -9.33 15.60
N ALA A 83 -6.17 -8.82 14.37
CA ALA A 83 -7.03 -9.36 13.32
C ALA A 83 -6.61 -10.78 12.95
N LEU A 84 -5.31 -11.08 12.91
CA LEU A 84 -4.81 -12.44 12.65
C LEU A 84 -5.19 -13.42 13.76
N LEU A 85 -5.19 -12.99 15.02
CA LEU A 85 -5.72 -13.81 16.12
C LEU A 85 -7.23 -14.06 15.95
N LYS A 86 -7.99 -13.03 15.58
CA LYS A 86 -9.43 -13.17 15.30
C LYS A 86 -9.73 -14.04 14.09
N LEU A 87 -8.85 -14.04 13.09
CA LEU A 87 -8.93 -14.94 11.94
C LEU A 87 -8.74 -16.39 12.37
N ALA A 88 -7.78 -16.66 13.26
CA ALA A 88 -7.58 -18.00 13.82
C ALA A 88 -8.76 -18.46 14.70
N GLU A 89 -9.44 -17.53 15.38
CA GLU A 89 -10.68 -17.79 16.14
C GLU A 89 -11.91 -18.00 15.23
N GLY A 90 -11.81 -17.67 13.93
CA GLY A 90 -12.94 -17.71 12.99
C GLY A 90 -13.92 -16.52 13.13
N ASP A 91 -13.56 -15.47 13.88
CA ASP A 91 -14.39 -14.27 14.03
C ASP A 91 -14.18 -13.32 12.84
N TYR A 92 -14.76 -13.68 11.70
CA TYR A 92 -14.64 -12.94 10.45
C TYR A 92 -15.19 -11.50 10.54
N GLN A 93 -16.14 -11.24 11.46
CA GLN A 93 -16.66 -9.89 11.66
C GLN A 93 -15.60 -8.98 12.28
N GLN A 94 -14.86 -9.47 13.28
CA GLN A 94 -13.77 -8.72 13.88
C GLN A 94 -12.57 -8.62 12.93
N VAL A 95 -12.27 -9.66 12.14
CA VAL A 95 -11.23 -9.61 11.10
C VAL A 95 -11.49 -8.47 10.13
N GLU A 96 -12.66 -8.45 9.49
CA GLU A 96 -13.01 -7.43 8.50
C GLU A 96 -12.88 -6.02 9.09
N LYS A 97 -13.41 -5.82 10.30
CA LYS A 97 -13.37 -4.53 11.00
C LYS A 97 -11.95 -4.08 11.32
N LEU A 98 -11.09 -4.99 11.81
CA LEU A 98 -9.72 -4.66 12.20
C LEU A 98 -8.81 -4.45 10.98
N MET A 99 -8.99 -5.27 9.94
CA MET A 99 -8.21 -5.18 8.72
C MET A 99 -8.53 -3.91 7.92
N SER A 100 -9.81 -3.54 7.78
CA SER A 100 -10.24 -2.38 6.98
C SER A 100 -10.03 -1.01 7.67
N LYS A 101 -10.25 -0.92 8.99
CA LYS A 101 -10.37 0.37 9.72
C LYS A 101 -9.16 1.30 9.59
N ASN A 102 -7.95 0.77 9.42
CA ASN A 102 -6.73 1.57 9.22
C ASN A 102 -5.82 0.95 8.14
N ALA A 103 -6.40 0.21 7.18
CA ALA A 103 -5.66 -0.49 6.14
C ALA A 103 -4.72 0.45 5.35
N ASP A 104 -5.18 1.64 4.97
CA ASP A 104 -4.37 2.62 4.21
C ASP A 104 -3.08 3.06 4.92
N HIS A 105 -3.01 2.90 6.25
CA HIS A 105 -1.84 3.26 7.06
C HIS A 105 -1.02 2.04 7.50
N ALA A 106 -1.44 0.83 7.11
CA ALA A 106 -0.72 -0.39 7.36
C ALA A 106 0.57 -0.45 6.52
N GLU A 107 1.48 -1.35 6.89
CA GLU A 107 2.70 -1.55 6.11
C GLU A 107 2.41 -2.18 4.74
N GLN A 108 1.37 -3.02 4.68
CA GLN A 108 0.88 -3.67 3.47
C GLN A 108 -0.65 -3.49 3.36
N PRO A 109 -1.12 -2.32 2.88
CA PRO A 109 -2.55 -2.04 2.75
C PRO A 109 -3.31 -3.04 1.90
N VAL A 110 -2.72 -3.48 0.78
CA VAL A 110 -3.30 -4.47 -0.15
C VAL A 110 -3.66 -5.76 0.60
N VAL A 111 -2.72 -6.32 1.37
CA VAL A 111 -2.94 -7.56 2.13
C VAL A 111 -4.09 -7.43 3.12
N ASN A 112 -4.15 -6.31 3.84
CA ASN A 112 -5.25 -6.05 4.78
C ASN A 112 -6.61 -6.03 4.06
N TYR A 113 -6.72 -5.35 2.90
CA TYR A 113 -7.97 -5.31 2.16
C TYR A 113 -8.35 -6.67 1.55
N LEU A 114 -7.38 -7.47 1.07
CA LEU A 114 -7.66 -8.82 0.59
C LEU A 114 -8.22 -9.72 1.71
N LEU A 115 -7.61 -9.68 2.90
CA LEU A 115 -8.10 -10.42 4.06
C LEU A 115 -9.46 -9.91 4.56
N ALA A 116 -9.72 -8.60 4.46
CA ALA A 116 -11.04 -8.03 4.73
C ALA A 116 -12.09 -8.53 3.72
N ALA A 117 -11.74 -8.61 2.44
CA ALA A 117 -12.62 -9.14 1.40
C ALA A 117 -12.98 -10.61 1.65
N GLU A 118 -11.99 -11.44 1.99
CA GLU A 118 -12.21 -12.84 2.34
C GLU A 118 -13.07 -13.00 3.60
N ALA A 119 -12.81 -12.20 4.64
CA ALA A 119 -13.61 -12.21 5.86
C ALA A 119 -15.06 -11.79 5.60
N ALA A 120 -15.30 -10.77 4.77
CA ALA A 120 -16.64 -10.38 4.35
C ALA A 120 -17.34 -11.49 3.55
N GLN A 121 -16.60 -12.16 2.66
CA GLN A 121 -17.12 -13.30 1.90
C GLN A 121 -17.54 -14.47 2.79
N GLN A 122 -16.75 -14.80 3.82
CA GLN A 122 -17.09 -15.86 4.78
C GLN A 122 -18.37 -15.55 5.58
N ARG A 123 -18.73 -14.27 5.67
CA ARG A 123 -19.98 -13.82 6.30
C ARG A 123 -21.16 -13.77 5.32
N GLY A 124 -20.94 -14.06 4.04
CA GLY A 124 -21.93 -13.93 2.97
C GLY A 124 -22.23 -12.50 2.56
N ASP A 125 -21.38 -11.52 2.93
CA ASP A 125 -21.54 -10.12 2.53
C ASP A 125 -20.73 -9.84 1.25
N GLU A 126 -21.33 -10.19 0.12
CA GLU A 126 -20.67 -10.10 -1.19
C GLU A 126 -20.35 -8.65 -1.59
N ALA A 127 -21.24 -7.71 -1.23
CA ALA A 127 -21.08 -6.30 -1.54
C ALA A 127 -19.85 -5.71 -0.83
N ARG A 128 -19.70 -5.99 0.47
CA ARG A 128 -18.50 -5.56 1.21
C ARG A 128 -17.24 -6.25 0.71
N ALA A 129 -17.33 -7.54 0.41
CA ALA A 129 -16.21 -8.28 -0.13
C ALA A 129 -15.70 -7.66 -1.44
N ASN A 130 -16.60 -7.29 -2.35
CA ASN A 130 -16.25 -6.61 -3.59
C ASN A 130 -15.66 -5.21 -3.34
N GLN A 131 -16.23 -4.44 -2.42
CA GLN A 131 -15.71 -3.11 -2.06
C GLN A 131 -14.25 -3.19 -1.56
N HIS A 132 -13.95 -4.15 -0.68
CA HIS A 132 -12.59 -4.35 -0.17
C HIS A 132 -11.64 -4.83 -1.27
N LEU A 133 -12.11 -5.71 -2.17
CA LEU A 133 -11.32 -6.21 -3.30
C LEU A 133 -10.99 -5.10 -4.32
N GLU A 134 -11.94 -4.22 -4.63
CA GLU A 134 -11.72 -3.03 -5.46
C GLU A 134 -10.69 -2.10 -4.82
N ARG A 135 -10.82 -1.85 -3.52
CA ARG A 135 -9.85 -1.03 -2.80
C ARG A 135 -8.46 -1.64 -2.79
N ALA A 136 -8.34 -2.97 -2.69
CA ALA A 136 -7.08 -3.67 -2.84
C ALA A 136 -6.50 -3.50 -4.25
N ALA A 137 -7.34 -3.56 -5.29
CA ALA A 137 -6.94 -3.38 -6.68
C ALA A 137 -6.37 -1.97 -6.94
N GLU A 138 -7.01 -0.93 -6.41
CA GLU A 138 -6.52 0.46 -6.50
C GLU A 138 -5.13 0.63 -5.88
N LEU A 139 -4.86 -0.10 -4.79
CA LEU A 139 -3.63 0.00 -4.02
C LEU A 139 -2.51 -0.92 -4.53
N ALA A 140 -2.85 -1.94 -5.32
CA ALA A 140 -1.91 -2.95 -5.82
C ALA A 140 -0.91 -2.40 -6.85
N GLY A 141 -1.26 -1.30 -7.55
CA GLY A 141 -0.41 -0.70 -8.57
C GLY A 141 -0.07 -1.71 -9.68
N ASN A 142 1.21 -2.08 -9.77
CA ASN A 142 1.70 -3.02 -10.80
C ASN A 142 1.58 -4.51 -10.38
N ASP A 143 1.42 -4.82 -9.09
CA ASP A 143 1.38 -6.20 -8.60
C ASP A 143 -0.06 -6.66 -8.37
N THR A 144 -0.76 -6.94 -9.46
CA THR A 144 -2.19 -7.29 -9.45
C THR A 144 -2.47 -8.77 -9.18
N ILE A 145 -1.44 -9.63 -9.20
CA ILE A 145 -1.59 -11.09 -9.10
C ILE A 145 -2.32 -11.51 -7.81
N PRO A 146 -1.97 -11.01 -6.61
CA PRO A 146 -2.69 -11.38 -5.38
C PRO A 146 -4.17 -10.98 -5.40
N VAL A 147 -4.49 -9.85 -6.03
CA VAL A 147 -5.87 -9.35 -6.16
C VAL A 147 -6.67 -10.26 -7.06
N GLU A 148 -6.12 -10.65 -8.21
CA GLU A 148 -6.81 -11.51 -9.17
C GLU A 148 -6.95 -12.96 -8.68
N ILE A 149 -5.95 -13.49 -7.98
CA ILE A 149 -6.07 -14.79 -7.28
C ILE A 149 -7.23 -14.74 -6.27
N THR A 150 -7.28 -13.67 -5.47
CA THR A 150 -8.34 -13.49 -4.47
C THR A 150 -9.70 -13.36 -5.16
N ARG A 151 -9.81 -12.56 -6.24
CA ARG A 151 -11.03 -12.43 -7.03
C ARG A 151 -11.57 -13.78 -7.50
N VAL A 152 -10.72 -14.60 -8.11
CA VAL A 152 -11.09 -15.95 -8.57
C VAL A 152 -11.53 -16.83 -7.41
N ARG A 153 -10.83 -16.78 -6.27
CA ARG A 153 -11.21 -17.53 -5.07
C ARG A 153 -12.61 -17.15 -4.58
N LEU A 154 -12.93 -15.85 -4.53
CA LEU A 154 -14.28 -15.38 -4.17
C LEU A 154 -15.33 -15.85 -5.18
N GLN A 155 -15.05 -15.76 -6.49
CA GLN A 155 -15.95 -16.23 -7.55
C GLN A 155 -16.26 -17.73 -7.41
N LEU A 156 -15.25 -18.57 -7.18
CA LEU A 156 -15.45 -20.00 -6.92
C LEU A 156 -16.26 -20.24 -5.65
N ALA A 157 -16.03 -19.47 -4.58
CA ALA A 157 -16.81 -19.58 -3.35
C ALA A 157 -18.30 -19.23 -3.57
N ARG A 158 -18.60 -18.34 -4.51
CA ARG A 158 -19.96 -17.93 -4.91
C ARG A 158 -20.59 -18.82 -5.99
N ASN A 159 -19.91 -19.87 -6.44
CA ASN A 159 -20.31 -20.70 -7.58
C ASN A 159 -20.41 -19.92 -8.92
N GLU A 160 -19.73 -18.78 -9.04
CA GLU A 160 -19.59 -18.01 -10.28
C GLU A 160 -18.55 -18.69 -11.21
N ASN A 161 -18.77 -19.97 -11.51
CA ASN A 161 -17.76 -20.86 -12.08
C ASN A 161 -17.23 -20.38 -13.46
N HIS A 162 -18.09 -19.78 -14.29
CA HIS A 162 -17.66 -19.23 -15.58
C HIS A 162 -16.77 -17.98 -15.43
N ALA A 163 -17.09 -17.10 -14.48
CA ALA A 163 -16.26 -15.93 -14.19
C ALA A 163 -14.91 -16.36 -13.61
N ALA A 164 -14.92 -17.33 -12.69
CA ALA A 164 -13.72 -17.93 -12.14
C ALA A 164 -12.84 -18.57 -13.23
N ARG A 165 -13.44 -19.32 -14.16
CA ARG A 165 -12.73 -19.92 -15.31
C ARG A 165 -12.00 -18.86 -16.13
N HIS A 166 -12.71 -17.80 -16.52
CA HIS A 166 -12.09 -16.72 -17.28
C HIS A 166 -10.99 -16.01 -16.49
N GLY A 167 -11.14 -15.87 -15.16
CA GLY A 167 -10.09 -15.33 -14.29
C GLY A 167 -8.83 -16.21 -14.22
N VAL A 168 -8.98 -17.53 -14.10
CA VAL A 168 -7.82 -18.45 -14.09
C VAL A 168 -7.12 -18.51 -15.44
N ASP A 169 -7.86 -18.45 -16.56
CA ASP A 169 -7.27 -18.43 -17.90
C ASP A 169 -6.30 -17.25 -18.04
N LYS A 170 -6.73 -16.04 -17.62
CA LYS A 170 -5.86 -14.85 -17.59
C LYS A 170 -4.68 -14.99 -16.63
N LEU A 171 -4.89 -15.56 -15.45
CA LEU A 171 -3.81 -15.78 -14.48
C LEU A 171 -2.75 -16.76 -15.00
N LEU A 172 -3.15 -17.76 -15.78
CA LEU A 172 -2.25 -18.73 -16.40
C LEU A 172 -1.43 -18.13 -17.54
N GLU A 173 -1.93 -17.13 -18.27
CA GLU A 173 -1.15 -16.39 -19.26
C GLU A 173 0.05 -15.67 -18.62
N VAL A 174 -0.14 -15.09 -17.44
CA VAL A 174 0.90 -14.29 -16.74
C VAL A 174 1.76 -15.17 -15.83
N THR A 175 1.15 -16.13 -15.13
CA THR A 175 1.81 -16.95 -14.09
C THR A 175 1.50 -18.45 -14.23
N PRO A 176 1.90 -19.09 -15.34
CA PRO A 176 1.47 -20.45 -15.71
C PRO A 176 1.88 -21.57 -14.75
N ARG A 177 2.81 -21.31 -13.83
CA ARG A 177 3.33 -22.29 -12.85
C ARG A 177 3.07 -21.91 -11.40
N HIS A 178 2.23 -20.90 -11.14
CA HIS A 178 1.93 -20.50 -9.78
C HIS A 178 1.04 -21.57 -9.10
N PRO A 179 1.48 -22.19 -7.98
CA PRO A 179 0.77 -23.34 -7.40
C PRO A 179 -0.70 -23.08 -7.09
N GLU A 180 -1.00 -21.90 -6.53
CA GLU A 180 -2.39 -21.55 -6.20
C GLU A 180 -3.25 -21.30 -7.44
N VAL A 181 -2.68 -20.74 -8.51
CA VAL A 181 -3.41 -20.51 -9.76
C VAL A 181 -3.80 -21.85 -10.38
N LEU A 182 -2.88 -22.82 -10.35
CA LEU A 182 -3.13 -24.17 -10.84
C LEU A 182 -4.22 -24.89 -10.01
N ARG A 183 -4.25 -24.73 -8.68
CA ARG A 183 -5.33 -25.29 -7.83
C ARG A 183 -6.69 -24.64 -8.10
N LEU A 184 -6.72 -23.33 -8.34
CA LEU A 184 -7.95 -22.63 -8.70
C LEU A 184 -8.41 -23.03 -10.11
N ALA A 185 -7.47 -23.20 -11.04
CA ALA A 185 -7.73 -23.63 -12.41
C ALA A 185 -8.32 -25.05 -12.44
N GLU A 186 -7.74 -25.99 -11.70
CA GLU A 186 -8.29 -27.33 -11.50
C GLU A 186 -9.77 -27.27 -11.09
N GLN A 187 -10.08 -26.52 -10.01
CA GLN A 187 -11.46 -26.38 -9.53
C GLN A 187 -12.38 -25.74 -10.58
N ALA A 188 -11.95 -24.65 -11.21
CA ALA A 188 -12.75 -23.93 -12.21
C ALA A 188 -13.03 -24.80 -13.44
N TYR A 189 -12.03 -25.54 -13.93
CA TYR A 189 -12.18 -26.41 -15.09
C TYR A 189 -13.07 -27.63 -14.80
N ILE A 190 -12.92 -28.27 -13.64
CA ILE A 190 -13.82 -29.38 -13.25
C ILE A 190 -15.26 -28.88 -13.16
N ARG A 191 -15.51 -27.76 -12.46
CA ARG A 191 -16.87 -27.22 -12.27
C ARG A 191 -17.54 -26.74 -13.56
N THR A 192 -16.75 -26.37 -14.56
CA THR A 192 -17.25 -25.93 -15.87
C THR A 192 -17.14 -27.00 -16.96
N SER A 193 -16.74 -28.23 -16.61
CA SER A 193 -16.50 -29.33 -17.57
C SER A 193 -15.54 -28.94 -18.71
N ALA A 194 -14.54 -28.11 -18.40
CA ALA A 194 -13.51 -27.66 -19.32
C ALA A 194 -12.36 -28.68 -19.42
N TRP A 195 -12.68 -29.89 -19.87
CA TRP A 195 -11.78 -31.04 -19.77
C TRP A 195 -10.49 -30.89 -20.58
N SER A 196 -10.54 -30.25 -21.75
CA SER A 196 -9.34 -29.97 -22.55
C SER A 196 -8.37 -29.07 -21.80
N SER A 197 -8.87 -27.94 -21.27
CA SER A 197 -8.07 -27.01 -20.46
C SER A 197 -7.53 -27.66 -19.19
N LEU A 198 -8.28 -28.60 -18.58
CA LEU A 198 -7.79 -29.38 -17.45
C LEU A 198 -6.59 -30.25 -17.82
N LEU A 199 -6.62 -30.95 -18.96
CA LEU A 199 -5.48 -31.74 -19.45
C LEU A 199 -4.25 -30.86 -19.72
N ASP A 200 -4.45 -29.68 -20.31
CA ASP A 200 -3.38 -28.76 -20.69
C ASP A 200 -2.56 -28.27 -19.49
N ILE A 201 -3.17 -28.14 -18.31
CA ILE A 201 -2.48 -27.66 -17.10
C ILE A 201 -1.74 -28.75 -16.32
N ILE A 202 -2.02 -30.04 -16.54
CA ILE A 202 -1.42 -31.16 -15.77
C ILE A 202 0.13 -31.17 -15.85
N PRO A 203 0.77 -30.95 -17.01
CA PRO A 203 2.23 -30.87 -17.08
C PRO A 203 2.81 -29.71 -16.25
N SER A 204 2.10 -28.59 -16.19
CA SER A 204 2.47 -27.44 -15.36
C SER A 204 2.27 -27.74 -13.87
N MET A 205 1.21 -28.45 -13.50
CA MET A 205 1.00 -28.97 -12.14
C MET A 205 2.13 -29.89 -11.70
N ALA A 206 2.59 -30.79 -12.56
CA ALA A 206 3.72 -31.67 -12.26
C ALA A 206 5.01 -30.89 -12.00
N LYS A 207 5.33 -29.91 -12.86
CA LYS A 207 6.51 -29.05 -12.71
C LYS A 207 6.46 -28.15 -11.48
N ALA A 208 5.27 -27.74 -11.05
CA ALA A 208 5.05 -26.91 -9.87
C ALA A 208 4.79 -27.72 -8.58
N HIS A 209 4.88 -29.06 -8.65
CA HIS A 209 4.57 -29.97 -7.54
C HIS A 209 3.18 -29.75 -6.92
N VAL A 210 2.18 -29.46 -7.77
CA VAL A 210 0.77 -29.36 -7.37
C VAL A 210 0.12 -30.74 -7.50
N GLY A 211 -0.38 -31.24 -6.37
CA GLY A 211 -0.85 -32.63 -6.25
C GLY A 211 0.29 -33.64 -6.27
N ASP A 212 0.01 -34.87 -5.84
CA ASP A 212 0.91 -36.00 -6.08
C ASP A 212 0.68 -36.57 -7.49
N GLU A 213 1.45 -37.59 -7.86
CA GLU A 213 1.33 -38.23 -9.16
C GLU A 213 -0.01 -38.96 -9.33
N ALA A 214 -0.51 -39.59 -8.27
CA ALA A 214 -1.80 -40.27 -8.26
C ALA A 214 -2.97 -39.30 -8.51
N HIS A 215 -2.96 -38.13 -7.86
CA HIS A 215 -3.97 -37.08 -8.07
C HIS A 215 -3.97 -36.59 -9.51
N ARG A 216 -2.79 -36.32 -10.09
CA ARG A 216 -2.70 -35.89 -11.50
C ARG A 216 -3.18 -36.97 -12.47
N ALA A 217 -2.85 -38.23 -12.24
CA ALA A 217 -3.33 -39.33 -13.07
C ALA A 217 -4.86 -39.49 -12.97
N MET A 218 -5.44 -39.30 -11.78
CA MET A 218 -6.89 -39.30 -11.59
C MET A 218 -7.56 -38.15 -12.35
N LEU A 219 -7.00 -36.93 -12.28
CA LEU A 219 -7.50 -35.78 -13.03
C LEU A 219 -7.46 -36.02 -14.55
N GLU A 220 -6.38 -36.62 -15.03
CA GLU A 220 -6.24 -36.99 -16.45
C GLU A 220 -7.31 -37.99 -16.87
N GLN A 221 -7.51 -39.06 -16.10
CA GLN A 221 -8.55 -40.05 -16.37
C GLN A 221 -9.95 -39.41 -16.38
N GLN A 222 -10.25 -38.57 -15.39
CA GLN A 222 -11.53 -37.87 -15.30
C GLN A 222 -11.77 -36.96 -16.51
N ALA A 223 -10.74 -36.22 -16.95
CA ALA A 223 -10.84 -35.34 -18.10
C ALA A 223 -11.08 -36.13 -19.40
N TRP A 224 -10.39 -37.26 -19.60
CA TRP A 224 -10.62 -38.13 -20.75
C TRP A 224 -12.03 -38.72 -20.78
N ILE A 225 -12.56 -39.17 -19.64
CA ILE A 225 -13.95 -39.64 -19.53
C ILE A 225 -14.92 -38.51 -19.90
N GLY A 226 -14.71 -37.32 -19.33
CA GLY A 226 -15.55 -36.15 -19.61
C GLY A 226 -15.55 -35.75 -21.09
N LEU A 227 -14.41 -35.81 -21.77
CA LEU A 227 -14.31 -35.55 -23.22
C LEU A 227 -15.07 -36.60 -24.03
N MET A 228 -14.97 -37.88 -23.68
CA MET A 228 -15.70 -38.95 -24.37
C MET A 228 -17.21 -38.79 -24.22
N ASP A 229 -17.68 -38.42 -23.03
CA ASP A 229 -19.11 -38.21 -22.79
C ASP A 229 -19.64 -36.98 -23.53
N GLN A 230 -18.87 -35.88 -23.60
CA GLN A 230 -19.21 -34.73 -24.43
C GLN A 230 -19.28 -35.10 -25.92
N ALA A 231 -18.29 -35.84 -26.44
CA ALA A 231 -18.27 -36.25 -27.84
C ALA A 231 -19.48 -37.14 -28.20
N ARG A 232 -19.84 -38.09 -27.33
CA ARG A 232 -21.06 -38.93 -27.50
C ARG A 232 -22.33 -38.10 -27.54
N PHE A 233 -22.44 -37.10 -26.66
CA PHE A 233 -23.61 -36.22 -26.59
C PHE A 233 -23.79 -35.42 -27.89
N PHE A 234 -22.72 -34.80 -28.41
CA PHE A 234 -22.79 -34.03 -29.65
C PHE A 234 -22.99 -34.92 -30.89
N GLY A 235 -22.38 -36.11 -30.93
CA GLY A 235 -22.60 -37.09 -31.99
C GLY A 235 -24.08 -37.48 -32.13
N ASN A 236 -24.77 -37.73 -31.02
CA ASN A 236 -26.19 -38.09 -31.01
C ASN A 236 -27.15 -36.95 -31.39
N GLN A 237 -26.72 -35.69 -31.31
CA GLN A 237 -27.53 -34.53 -31.75
C GLN A 237 -27.37 -34.20 -33.23
N GLY A 238 -26.24 -34.58 -33.84
CA GLY A 238 -26.01 -34.38 -35.28
C GLY A 238 -26.73 -35.40 -36.19
N GLU A 239 -27.25 -36.49 -35.62
CA GLU A 239 -27.98 -37.56 -36.34
C GLU A 239 -29.51 -37.42 -36.31
N ARG A 240 -30.06 -36.34 -35.74
CA ARG A 240 -31.50 -36.01 -35.74
C ARG A 240 -31.80 -34.80 -36.59
#